data_AF-A0A2D7GGZ2-F1
#
_entry.id   AF-A0A2D7GGZ2-F1
#
_cell.length_a   1.000
_cell.length_b   1.000
_cell.length_c   1.000
_cell.angle_alpha   90.00
_cell.angle_beta   90.00
_cell.angle_gamma   90.00
#
_symmetry.space_group_name_H-M   'P 1'
#
loop_
_entity.id
_entity.type
_entity.pdbx_description
1 polymer ?
#
loop_
_entity_poly.entity_id
_entity_poly.type
_entity_poly.pdbx_seq_one_letter_code
_entity_poly.pdbx_strand_id
1 'polypeptide(L)' 'MYILKKKKIVILKIRTKSLKQKLLWEVSRAGEKFPHLYDKLTLENVVKADYLNV' A
#
# COMPACT_ATOMS: atom_id res chain seq x y z
N MET A 1 -3.84 -9.61 4.27
CA MET A 1 -4.63 -8.51 3.69
C MET A 1 -6.06 -8.67 4.18
N TYR A 2 -6.59 -7.72 4.96
CA TYR A 2 -7.98 -7.80 5.43
C TYR A 2 -8.90 -7.20 4.37
N ILE A 3 -9.81 -8.02 3.83
CA ILE A 3 -10.83 -7.61 2.88
C ILE A 3 -12.20 -7.89 3.49
N LEU A 4 -13.02 -6.85 3.66
CA LEU A 4 -14.41 -7.01 4.04
C LEU A 4 -15.23 -7.34 2.77
N LYS A 5 -15.96 -8.46 2.77
CA LYS A 5 -16.80 -8.87 1.64
C LYS A 5 -17.89 -7.81 1.33
N LYS A 6 -18.26 -7.70 0.05
CA LYS A 6 -19.30 -6.81 -0.55
C LYS A 6 -18.89 -5.38 -0.97
N LYS A 7 -17.63 -5.13 -1.37
CA LYS A 7 -17.25 -3.83 -1.99
C LYS A 7 -16.41 -4.04 -3.24
N LYS A 8 -16.55 -3.13 -4.22
CA LYS A 8 -15.59 -2.99 -5.32
C LYS A 8 -14.26 -2.55 -4.73
N ILE A 9 -13.21 -3.34 -4.91
CA ILE A 9 -11.89 -3.08 -4.35
C ILE A 9 -10.97 -2.57 -5.45
N VAL A 10 -10.22 -1.53 -5.13
CA VAL A 10 -9.13 -1.04 -5.97
C VAL A 10 -7.81 -1.42 -5.33
N ILE A 11 -6.93 -2.05 -6.10
CA ILE A 11 -5.55 -2.34 -5.73
C ILE A 11 -4.67 -1.28 -6.39
N LEU A 12 -3.85 -0.61 -5.58
CA LEU A 12 -2.90 0.40 -6.07
C LEU A 12 -1.48 -0.15 -6.04
N LYS A 13 -0.77 -0.08 -7.17
CA LYS A 13 0.65 -0.36 -7.26
C LYS A 13 1.43 0.93 -7.09
N ILE A 14 2.30 0.99 -6.08
CA ILE A 14 3.02 2.21 -5.69
C ILE A 14 4.52 2.08 -5.98
N ARG A 15 5.15 3.13 -6.50
CA ARG A 15 6.62 3.19 -6.63
C ARG A 15 7.23 3.65 -5.30
N THR A 16 7.70 2.71 -4.47
CA THR A 16 8.19 3.03 -3.11
C THR A 16 9.38 4.00 -3.08
N LYS A 17 10.26 3.98 -4.09
CA LYS A 17 11.44 4.86 -4.16
C LYS A 17 11.11 6.35 -4.14
N SER A 18 9.93 6.78 -4.63
CA SER A 18 9.53 8.20 -4.61
C SER A 18 9.08 8.69 -3.23
N LEU A 19 8.75 7.78 -2.31
CA LEU A 19 8.27 8.10 -0.97
C LEU A 19 9.40 8.44 0.02
N LYS A 20 10.67 8.19 -0.36
CA LYS A 20 11.88 8.56 0.40
C LYS A 20 11.79 8.14 1.88
N GLN A 21 12.20 9.02 2.80
CA GLN A 21 12.25 8.78 4.25
C GLN A 21 10.87 8.65 4.91
N LYS A 22 9.77 8.91 4.18
CA LYS A 22 8.40 8.82 4.70
C LYS A 22 7.90 7.38 4.75
N LEU A 23 8.51 6.48 3.97
CA LEU A 23 8.17 5.05 3.97
C LEU A 23 9.20 4.28 4.80
N LEU A 24 8.79 3.76 5.94
CA LEU A 24 9.64 2.96 6.82
C LEU A 24 9.26 1.48 6.73
N TRP A 25 10.28 0.62 6.75
CA TRP A 25 10.09 -0.83 6.78
C TRP A 25 10.29 -1.33 8.21
N GLU A 26 9.20 -1.61 8.89
CA GLU A 26 9.20 -1.94 10.31
C GLU A 26 8.67 -3.35 10.53
N VAL A 27 9.18 -3.99 11.58
CA VAL A 27 8.73 -5.32 12.00
C VAL A 27 7.25 -5.23 12.39
N SER A 28 6.45 -6.13 11.83
CA SER A 28 5.02 -6.22 12.09
C SER A 28 4.62 -7.68 12.32
N ARG A 29 3.76 -8.26 11.48
CA ARG A 29 3.22 -9.61 11.68
C ARG A 29 4.28 -10.67 11.41
N ALA A 30 4.32 -11.68 12.28
CA ALA A 30 5.21 -12.83 12.18
C ALA A 30 6.71 -12.48 12.10
N GLY A 31 7.13 -11.32 12.64
CA GLY A 31 8.52 -10.88 12.59
C GLY A 31 8.95 -10.27 11.24
N GLU A 32 8.07 -10.27 10.24
CA GLU A 32 8.35 -9.72 8.91
C GLU A 32 8.23 -8.21 8.87
N LYS A 33 9.00 -7.57 7.97
CA LYS A 33 8.94 -6.12 7.76
C LYS A 33 7.83 -5.74 6.79
N PHE A 34 7.00 -4.78 7.19
CA PHE A 34 5.96 -4.20 6.34
C PHE A 34 6.21 -2.70 6.13
N PRO A 35 5.87 -2.17 4.96
CA PRO A 35 6.05 -0.75 4.68
C PRO A 35 4.94 0.08 5.34
N HIS A 36 5.30 1.01 6.21
CA HIS A 36 4.41 2.02 6.78
C HIS A 36 4.76 3.39 6.21
N LEU A 37 3.76 4.07 5.65
CA LEU A 37 3.90 5.42 5.11
C LEU A 37 3.49 6.43 6.19
N TYR A 38 4.46 7.18 6.72
CA TYR A 38 4.28 8.28 7.67
C TYR A 38 3.97 9.60 6.96
N ASP A 39 3.12 9.53 5.94
CA ASP A 39 2.60 10.67 5.20
C ASP A 39 1.33 10.26 4.41
N LYS A 40 0.75 11.19 3.66
CA LYS A 40 -0.35 10.92 2.74
C LYS A 40 0.16 10.30 1.44
N LEU A 41 -0.56 9.29 0.95
CA LEU A 41 -0.38 8.77 -0.40
C LEU A 41 -1.03 9.72 -1.41
N THR A 42 -0.25 10.23 -2.38
CA THR A 42 -0.75 11.04 -3.50
C THR A 42 -0.80 10.23 -4.79
N LEU A 43 -1.65 10.66 -5.75
CA LEU A 43 -1.81 9.97 -7.04
C LEU A 43 -0.51 9.90 -7.86
N GLU A 44 0.39 10.85 -7.69
CA GLU A 44 1.72 10.87 -8.35
C GLU A 44 2.58 9.65 -8.00
N ASN A 45 2.33 9.01 -6.87
CA ASN A 45 3.07 7.83 -6.42
C ASN A 45 2.46 6.51 -6.94
N VAL A 46 1.26 6.56 -7.53
CA VAL A 46 0.54 5.41 -8.06
C VAL A 46 1.02 5.12 -9.49
N VAL A 47 1.58 3.94 -9.69
CA VAL A 47 2.03 3.46 -11.01
C VAL A 47 0.90 2.75 -11.76
N LYS A 48 -0.02 2.11 -11.03
CA LYS A 48 -1.15 1.38 -11.60
C LYS A 48 -2.28 1.26 -10.58
N ALA A 49 -3.52 1.25 -11.09
CA ALA A 49 -4.70 0.84 -10.34
C ALA A 49 -5.34 -0.36 -11.03
N ASP A 50 -5.71 -1.37 -10.25
CA ASP A 50 -6.42 -2.56 -10.70
C ASP A 50 -7.71 -2.73 -9.89
N TYR A 51 -8.71 -3.39 -10.45
CA TYR A 51 -9.92 -3.76 -9.72
C TYR A 51 -9.83 -5.22 -9.30
N LEU A 52 -10.14 -5.50 -8.04
CA LEU A 52 -10.34 -6.88 -7.59
C LEU A 52 -11.85 -7.15 -7.56
N ASN A 53 -12.26 -8.06 -8.45
CA ASN A 53 -13.60 -8.65 -8.39
C ASN A 53 -13.53 -9.78 -7.37
N VAL A 54 -14.21 -9.61 -6.23
CA VAL A 54 -14.25 -10.55 -5.10
C VAL A 54 -15.65 -11.10 -4.90
#